data_AF-A0A3M7RBH7-F1
#
_entry.id   AF-A0A3M7RBH7-F1
#
_cell.length_a   1.000
_cell.length_b   1.000
_cell.length_c   1.000
_cell.angle_alpha   90.00
_cell.angle_beta   90.00
_cell.angle_gamma   90.00
#
_symmetry.space_group_name_H-M   'P 1'
#
loop_
_entity.id
_entity.type
_entity.pdbx_description
1 polymer ?
#
loop_
_entity_poly.entity_id
_entity_poly.type
_entity_poly.pdbx_seq_one_letter_code
_entity_poly.pdbx_strand_id
1 'polypeptide(L)'
;MLKTEFYTGTFILLSVIISLISADAVFEEKKNDTSVKTVDNDTFVFYVNYTGSDKPCIIARFSAAFQITYLAQNGSSTTHSSVVNMTKPDKYSGSCMEQNNTLKITFRDQWILEMTYSNHKSEYALTRAKLTYKIDSDLFPNATNLGLNDAENTELSEFNVIVGKSYKCYSLSKIDLNQNVTIDFRNYQAQALIKADTKTEGFDTAVECVADIVGSNKLVPIIIGIVLIVLVALVLVAYVIGRRRYRPTYQQV
;
A
#
# COMPACT_ATOMS: atom_id res chain seq x y z
N MET A 1 -12.90 -49.04 28.38
CA MET A 1 -13.72 -48.77 27.17
C MET A 1 -14.24 -47.32 27.08
N LEU A 2 -13.70 -46.36 27.86
CA LEU A 2 -14.12 -44.94 27.87
C LEU A 2 -13.10 -43.97 27.24
N LYS A 3 -11.90 -44.46 26.88
CA LYS A 3 -10.80 -43.64 26.35
C LYS A 3 -10.86 -43.47 24.82
N THR A 4 -11.52 -44.40 24.13
CA THR A 4 -11.64 -44.42 22.67
C THR A 4 -12.72 -43.47 22.13
N GLU A 5 -13.79 -43.18 22.89
CA GLU A 5 -14.85 -42.25 22.43
C GLU A 5 -14.51 -40.76 22.63
N PHE A 6 -13.56 -40.42 23.51
CA PHE A 6 -13.08 -39.05 23.64
C PHE A 6 -12.16 -38.66 22.48
N TYR A 7 -11.38 -39.62 21.95
CA TYR A 7 -10.45 -39.39 20.85
C TYR A 7 -11.17 -39.22 19.50
N THR A 8 -12.27 -39.95 19.28
CA THR A 8 -13.09 -39.80 18.07
C THR A 8 -13.85 -38.47 18.07
N GLY A 9 -14.34 -38.00 19.22
CA GLY A 9 -15.02 -36.71 19.33
C GLY A 9 -14.12 -35.50 19.07
N THR A 10 -12.89 -35.51 19.59
CA THR A 10 -11.91 -34.42 19.34
C THR A 10 -11.35 -34.46 17.92
N PHE A 11 -11.15 -35.64 17.32
CA PHE A 11 -10.74 -35.75 15.91
C PHE A 11 -11.81 -35.24 14.93
N ILE A 12 -13.09 -35.45 15.23
CA ILE A 12 -14.20 -34.92 14.40
C ILE A 12 -14.31 -33.40 14.54
N LEU A 13 -14.10 -32.84 15.74
CA LEU A 13 -14.06 -31.39 15.92
C LEU A 13 -12.86 -30.74 15.22
N LEU A 14 -11.68 -31.36 15.30
CA LEU A 14 -10.48 -30.85 14.60
C LEU A 14 -10.62 -30.98 13.08
N SER A 15 -11.21 -32.08 12.57
CA SER A 15 -11.44 -32.25 11.13
C SER A 15 -12.52 -31.32 10.59
N VAL A 16 -13.59 -31.04 11.34
CA VAL A 16 -14.62 -30.06 10.95
C VAL A 16 -14.06 -28.64 10.97
N ILE A 17 -13.19 -28.29 11.93
CA ILE A 17 -12.49 -26.99 11.95
C ILE A 17 -11.56 -26.86 10.73
N ILE A 18 -10.82 -27.92 10.38
CA ILE A 18 -9.95 -27.92 9.19
C ILE A 18 -10.77 -27.86 7.89
N SER A 19 -11.95 -28.51 7.83
CA SER A 19 -12.87 -28.42 6.68
C SER A 19 -13.60 -27.07 6.57
N LEU A 20 -13.80 -26.35 7.68
CA LEU A 20 -14.35 -24.99 7.69
C LEU A 20 -13.34 -23.92 7.27
N ILE A 21 -12.04 -24.21 7.34
CA ILE A 21 -10.99 -23.34 6.77
C ILE A 21 -10.97 -23.44 5.23
N SER A 22 -11.50 -24.52 4.64
CA SER A 22 -11.55 -24.74 3.19
C SER A 22 -12.86 -24.31 2.50
N ALA A 23 -13.82 -23.73 3.23
CA ALA A 23 -15.04 -23.19 2.63
C ALA A 23 -14.92 -21.67 2.52
N ASP A 24 -14.68 -21.19 1.29
CA ASP A 24 -14.64 -19.78 0.93
C ASP A 24 -15.86 -19.03 1.48
N ALA A 25 -15.65 -18.25 2.54
CA ALA A 25 -16.60 -17.25 2.98
C ALA A 25 -16.46 -16.04 2.06
N VAL A 26 -17.06 -16.12 0.88
CA VAL A 26 -17.41 -14.94 0.09
C VAL A 26 -18.53 -14.23 0.85
N PHE A 27 -18.15 -13.27 1.70
CA PHE A 27 -19.09 -12.32 2.28
C PHE A 27 -19.03 -11.04 1.45
N GLU A 28 -20.03 -10.87 0.59
CA GLU A 28 -20.25 -9.64 -0.17
C GLU A 28 -20.83 -8.59 0.77
N GLU A 29 -19.97 -7.75 1.36
CA GLU A 29 -20.42 -6.69 2.25
C GLU A 29 -20.68 -5.39 1.47
N LYS A 30 -21.93 -4.92 1.56
CA LYS A 30 -22.40 -3.64 1.02
C LYS A 30 -21.58 -2.47 1.57
N LYS A 31 -21.20 -1.58 0.65
CA LYS A 31 -20.51 -0.29 0.84
C LYS A 31 -21.16 0.56 1.95
N ASN A 32 -20.55 0.61 3.14
CA ASN A 32 -20.76 1.68 4.11
C ASN A 32 -19.53 2.60 4.10
N ASP A 33 -19.61 3.62 3.25
CA ASP A 33 -18.59 4.65 3.05
C ASP A 33 -18.62 5.62 4.23
N THR A 34 -17.77 5.38 5.22
CA THR A 34 -17.31 6.45 6.13
C THR A 34 -15.84 6.70 5.83
N SER A 35 -15.58 7.23 4.64
CA SER A 35 -14.32 7.91 4.34
C SER A 35 -14.29 9.24 5.10
N VAL A 36 -13.28 9.42 5.95
CA VAL A 36 -12.75 10.75 6.22
C VAL A 36 -12.23 11.26 4.87
N LYS A 37 -13.05 12.04 4.18
CA LYS A 37 -12.64 12.78 2.99
C LYS A 37 -11.78 13.95 3.43
N THR A 38 -10.47 13.75 3.56
CA THR A 38 -9.56 14.90 3.40
C THR A 38 -9.62 15.30 1.93
N VAL A 39 -10.12 16.51 1.69
CA VAL A 39 -10.17 17.16 0.38
C VAL A 39 -8.71 17.33 -0.10
N ASP A 40 -8.26 16.38 -0.91
CA ASP A 40 -6.88 16.29 -1.39
C ASP A 40 -6.77 17.08 -2.71
N ASN A 41 -6.74 18.42 -2.60
CA ASN A 41 -6.66 19.33 -3.74
C ASN A 41 -5.32 19.27 -4.50
N ASP A 42 -4.33 18.54 -3.97
CA ASP A 42 -2.96 18.48 -4.51
C ASP A 42 -2.61 17.11 -5.11
N THR A 43 -3.61 16.27 -5.42
CA THR A 43 -3.38 15.04 -6.19
C THR A 43 -3.31 15.34 -7.68
N PHE A 44 -2.21 14.99 -8.33
CA PHE A 44 -2.01 15.17 -9.77
C PHE A 44 -2.09 13.83 -10.52
N VAL A 45 -2.42 13.88 -11.82
CA VAL A 45 -2.50 12.72 -12.70
C VAL A 45 -1.54 12.90 -13.87
N PHE A 46 -0.81 11.84 -14.21
CA PHE A 46 0.22 11.80 -15.23
C PHE A 46 -0.05 10.66 -16.22
N TYR A 47 0.17 10.96 -17.50
CA TYR A 47 0.04 10.00 -18.61
C TYR A 47 1.31 10.01 -19.45
N VAL A 48 2.02 8.88 -19.51
CA VAL A 48 3.18 8.73 -20.41
C VAL A 48 2.76 7.80 -21.54
N ASN A 49 2.81 8.31 -22.77
CA ASN A 49 2.40 7.58 -23.97
C ASN A 49 3.61 7.08 -24.76
N TYR A 50 3.40 6.00 -25.52
CA TYR A 50 4.37 5.55 -26.52
C TYR A 50 4.63 6.65 -27.56
N THR A 51 5.87 6.78 -28.00
CA THR A 51 6.25 7.76 -29.02
C THR A 51 5.42 7.58 -30.28
N GLY A 52 4.71 8.63 -30.70
CA GLY A 52 3.86 8.62 -31.90
C GLY A 52 2.53 7.88 -31.74
N SER A 53 2.08 7.62 -30.51
CA SER A 53 0.83 6.92 -30.19
C SER A 53 0.09 7.58 -29.03
N ASP A 54 -1.23 7.48 -29.01
CA ASP A 54 -2.07 7.91 -27.88
C ASP A 54 -2.25 6.82 -26.82
N LYS A 55 -1.48 5.72 -26.92
CA LYS A 55 -1.52 4.61 -25.97
C LYS A 55 -0.59 4.88 -24.78
N PRO A 56 -1.11 4.89 -23.54
CA PRO A 56 -0.28 5.07 -22.37
C PRO A 56 0.51 3.80 -22.07
N CYS A 57 1.74 3.98 -21.62
CA CYS A 57 2.56 2.95 -20.99
C CYS A 57 2.67 3.17 -19.46
N ILE A 58 2.44 4.40 -18.99
CA ILE A 58 2.26 4.75 -17.58
C ILE A 58 1.00 5.60 -17.43
N ILE A 59 0.20 5.27 -16.42
CA ILE A 59 -0.78 6.16 -15.81
C ILE A 59 -0.43 6.24 -14.33
N ALA A 60 -0.27 7.44 -13.78
CA ALA A 60 0.04 7.64 -12.37
C ALA A 60 -0.79 8.75 -11.77
N ARG A 61 -1.17 8.61 -10.51
CA ARG A 61 -1.95 9.57 -9.74
C ARG A 61 -1.39 9.62 -8.32
N PHE A 62 -1.00 10.79 -7.82
CA PHE A 62 -0.53 10.94 -6.44
C PHE A 62 -0.39 12.42 -6.06
N SER A 63 -0.34 12.67 -4.75
CA SER A 63 0.29 13.85 -4.17
C SER A 63 1.62 13.43 -3.53
N ALA A 64 2.60 14.33 -3.52
CA ALA A 64 3.94 14.06 -2.99
C ALA A 64 4.44 15.20 -2.12
N ALA A 65 5.17 14.87 -1.07
CA ALA A 65 5.96 15.79 -0.28
C ALA A 65 7.38 15.23 -0.11
N PHE A 66 8.35 16.12 0.10
CA PHE A 66 9.76 15.77 0.19
C PHE A 66 10.28 16.20 1.56
N GLN A 67 10.68 15.22 2.37
CA GLN A 67 11.35 15.47 3.63
C GLN A 67 12.86 15.46 3.39
N ILE A 68 13.49 16.63 3.48
CA ILE A 68 14.90 16.83 3.16
C ILE A 68 15.62 17.31 4.42
N THR A 69 16.68 16.60 4.78
CA THR A 69 17.51 16.95 5.93
C THR A 69 18.81 17.60 5.45
N TYR A 70 19.12 18.77 5.98
CA TYR A 70 20.20 19.64 5.51
C TYR A 70 21.01 20.20 6.68
N LEU A 71 22.24 20.65 6.37
CA LEU A 71 23.11 21.32 7.33
C LEU A 71 22.82 22.82 7.36
N ALA A 72 22.61 23.35 8.56
CA ALA A 72 22.37 24.76 8.81
C ALA A 72 23.46 25.34 9.72
N GLN A 73 23.89 26.58 9.44
CA GLN A 73 24.88 27.30 10.25
C GLN A 73 24.18 28.32 11.13
N ASN A 74 24.09 28.04 12.44
CA ASN A 74 23.57 28.97 13.43
C ASN A 74 24.53 29.01 14.62
N GLY A 75 25.74 29.53 14.40
CA GLY A 75 26.86 29.50 15.34
C GLY A 75 27.66 28.18 15.30
N SER A 76 27.00 27.02 15.30
CA SER A 76 27.59 25.71 14.98
C SER A 76 26.80 25.00 13.86
N SER A 77 27.43 24.04 13.16
CA SER A 77 26.73 23.24 12.15
C SER A 77 25.73 22.31 12.82
N THR A 78 24.45 22.51 12.53
CA THR A 78 23.34 21.73 13.07
C THR A 78 22.52 21.12 11.94
N THR A 79 21.89 19.98 12.19
CA THR A 79 21.07 19.27 11.20
C THR A 79 19.61 19.68 11.34
N HIS A 80 19.02 20.19 10.26
CA HIS A 80 17.62 20.62 10.19
C HIS A 80 16.86 19.79 9.15
N SER A 81 15.53 19.70 9.28
CA SER A 81 14.68 19.05 8.29
C SER A 81 13.62 20.02 7.78
N SER A 82 13.41 20.04 6.47
CA SER A 82 12.34 20.80 5.81
C SER A 82 11.42 19.83 5.06
N VAL A 83 10.12 20.13 5.06
CA VAL A 83 9.11 19.39 4.29
C VAL A 83 8.62 20.29 3.17
N VAL A 84 8.84 19.86 1.93
CA VAL A 84 8.47 20.62 0.74
C VAL A 84 7.39 19.86 -0.02
N ASN A 85 6.20 20.42 -0.13
CA ASN A 85 5.13 19.82 -0.93
C ASN A 85 5.38 20.00 -2.42
N MET A 86 5.04 18.97 -3.20
CA MET A 86 4.99 19.05 -4.65
C MET A 86 3.92 20.06 -5.07
N THR A 87 4.31 21.02 -5.88
CA THR A 87 3.41 22.02 -6.44
C THR A 87 2.80 21.50 -7.74
N LYS A 88 1.89 22.28 -8.33
CA LYS A 88 1.37 21.97 -9.67
C LYS A 88 2.53 21.72 -10.65
N PRO A 89 2.57 20.57 -11.34
CA PRO A 89 3.62 20.28 -12.30
C PRO A 89 3.64 21.29 -13.44
N ASP A 90 4.84 21.79 -13.78
CA ASP A 90 5.08 22.68 -14.92
C ASP A 90 5.12 21.88 -16.22
N LYS A 91 5.77 20.71 -16.16
CA LYS A 91 5.91 19.77 -17.27
C LYS A 91 6.09 18.36 -16.73
N TYR A 92 5.60 17.37 -17.47
CA TYR A 92 6.00 15.98 -17.26
C TYR A 92 6.26 15.31 -18.61
N SER A 93 7.05 14.26 -18.57
CA SER A 93 7.44 13.46 -19.73
C SER A 93 7.83 12.07 -19.27
N GLY A 94 8.19 11.19 -20.20
CA GLY A 94 8.64 9.87 -19.85
C GLY A 94 9.09 9.08 -21.07
N SER A 95 9.45 7.83 -20.84
CA SER A 95 9.77 6.87 -21.90
C SER A 95 9.05 5.56 -21.65
N CYS A 96 8.66 4.92 -22.75
CA CYS A 96 8.00 3.63 -22.76
C CYS A 96 8.95 2.62 -23.39
N MET A 97 9.68 1.86 -22.59
CA MET A 97 10.49 0.74 -23.09
C MET A 97 9.84 -0.58 -22.68
N GLU A 98 10.23 -1.68 -23.31
CA GLU A 98 9.61 -2.98 -23.05
C GLU A 98 9.75 -3.43 -21.59
N GLN A 99 10.89 -3.16 -20.98
CA GLN A 99 11.22 -3.60 -19.62
C GLN A 99 11.19 -2.47 -18.59
N ASN A 100 11.27 -1.22 -19.03
CA ASN A 100 11.47 -0.06 -18.16
C ASN A 100 10.65 1.12 -18.68
N ASN A 101 9.71 1.62 -17.88
CA ASN A 101 9.04 2.88 -18.18
C ASN A 101 9.50 3.96 -17.21
N THR A 102 9.70 5.18 -17.72
CA THR A 102 10.14 6.31 -16.90
C THR A 102 9.08 7.39 -16.87
N LEU A 103 8.91 8.03 -15.71
CA LEU A 103 8.09 9.22 -15.51
C LEU A 103 8.97 10.30 -14.90
N LYS A 104 9.10 11.42 -15.61
CA LYS A 104 9.87 12.60 -15.22
C LYS A 104 8.91 13.77 -15.06
N ILE A 105 8.91 14.38 -13.88
CA ILE A 105 8.01 15.47 -13.50
C ILE A 105 8.85 16.66 -13.09
N THR A 106 8.64 17.80 -13.74
CA THR A 106 9.22 19.09 -13.37
C THR A 106 8.15 19.92 -12.67
N PHE A 107 8.51 20.45 -11.51
CA PHE A 107 7.65 21.28 -10.67
C PHE A 107 8.52 22.27 -9.91
N ARG A 108 7.93 23.38 -9.44
CA ARG A 108 8.65 24.44 -8.71
C ARG A 108 9.80 25.00 -9.58
N ASP A 109 10.61 25.90 -9.02
CA ASP A 109 11.83 26.42 -9.63
C ASP A 109 12.87 25.31 -9.86
N GLN A 110 12.69 24.55 -10.95
CA GLN A 110 13.60 23.52 -11.50
C GLN A 110 13.73 22.22 -10.68
N TRP A 111 12.78 21.89 -9.82
CA TRP A 111 12.79 20.57 -9.17
C TRP A 111 12.32 19.50 -10.16
N ILE A 112 12.96 18.33 -10.11
CA ILE A 112 12.67 17.22 -11.01
C ILE A 112 12.56 15.93 -10.20
N LEU A 113 11.39 15.29 -10.26
CA LEU A 113 11.19 13.93 -9.76
C LEU A 113 11.20 12.97 -10.96
N GLU A 114 12.14 12.03 -10.96
CA GLU A 114 12.21 10.95 -11.94
C GLU A 114 11.93 9.61 -11.26
N MET A 115 11.03 8.82 -11.84
CA MET A 115 10.64 7.51 -11.36
C MET A 115 10.77 6.50 -12.48
N THR A 116 11.37 5.35 -12.19
CA THR A 116 11.52 4.25 -13.14
C THR A 116 10.80 3.02 -12.62
N TYR A 117 9.87 2.51 -13.43
CA TYR A 117 9.18 1.25 -13.20
C TYR A 117 9.78 0.19 -14.08
N SER A 118 10.25 -0.90 -13.48
CA SER A 118 10.87 -2.01 -14.20
C SER A 118 10.09 -3.29 -14.01
N ASN A 119 10.06 -4.15 -15.03
CA ASN A 119 9.53 -5.49 -14.86
C ASN A 119 10.52 -6.39 -14.12
N HIS A 120 9.96 -7.27 -13.30
CA HIS A 120 10.62 -8.44 -12.80
C HIS A 120 9.70 -9.64 -13.01
N LYS A 121 9.98 -10.45 -14.05
CA LYS A 121 9.13 -11.56 -14.50
C LYS A 121 7.73 -11.08 -14.93
N SER A 122 6.69 -11.44 -14.18
CA SER A 122 5.29 -11.10 -14.40
C SER A 122 4.82 -9.89 -13.58
N GLU A 123 5.71 -9.30 -12.79
CA GLU A 123 5.45 -8.17 -11.91
C GLU A 123 6.25 -6.95 -12.37
N TYR A 124 5.86 -5.78 -11.90
CA TYR A 124 6.65 -4.57 -12.00
C TYR A 124 6.69 -3.85 -10.65
N ALA A 125 7.74 -3.07 -10.43
CA ALA A 125 7.91 -2.26 -9.23
C ALA A 125 8.55 -0.92 -9.60
N LEU A 126 8.42 0.07 -8.72
CA LEU A 126 9.27 1.25 -8.72
C LEU A 126 10.67 0.82 -8.28
N THR A 127 11.62 0.83 -9.21
CA THR A 127 12.99 0.34 -9.00
C THR A 127 14.01 1.44 -8.86
N ARG A 128 13.71 2.62 -9.43
CA ARG A 128 14.55 3.81 -9.27
C ARG A 128 13.70 5.04 -9.02
N ALA A 129 14.16 5.88 -8.12
CA ALA A 129 13.63 7.22 -7.94
C ALA A 129 14.78 8.20 -7.72
N LYS A 130 14.69 9.36 -8.38
CA LYS A 130 15.65 10.45 -8.29
C LYS A 130 14.92 11.76 -8.10
N LEU A 131 15.38 12.57 -7.15
CA LEU A 131 14.97 13.94 -6.96
C LEU A 131 16.15 14.88 -7.22
N THR A 132 16.02 15.73 -8.22
CA THR A 132 16.86 16.93 -8.36
C THR A 132 16.11 18.09 -7.71
N TYR A 133 16.73 18.76 -6.74
CA TYR A 133 16.10 19.82 -5.97
C TYR A 133 17.07 20.96 -5.68
N LYS A 134 16.53 22.15 -5.46
CA LYS A 134 17.29 23.36 -5.14
C LYS A 134 17.22 23.64 -3.64
N ILE A 135 18.38 23.78 -3.01
CA ILE A 135 18.50 24.31 -1.64
C ILE A 135 18.70 25.82 -1.76
N ASP A 136 17.72 26.58 -1.27
CA ASP A 136 17.72 28.04 -1.19
C ASP A 136 17.36 28.51 0.22
N SER A 137 17.57 29.80 0.49
CA SER A 137 17.30 30.36 1.82
C SER A 137 15.81 30.49 2.16
N ASP A 138 14.92 30.36 1.18
CA ASP A 138 13.47 30.49 1.38
C ASP A 138 12.88 29.19 1.95
N LEU A 139 13.29 28.04 1.42
CA LEU A 139 12.84 26.71 1.86
C LEU A 139 13.77 26.08 2.91
N PHE A 140 15.03 26.51 2.94
CA PHE A 140 16.06 25.96 3.82
C PHE A 140 16.83 27.09 4.53
N PRO A 141 16.21 27.72 5.55
CA PRO A 141 16.84 28.80 6.30
C PRO A 141 18.19 28.37 6.89
N ASN A 142 19.19 29.25 6.76
CA ASN A 142 20.57 29.06 7.23
C ASN A 142 21.32 27.88 6.61
N ALA A 143 20.83 27.30 5.49
CA ALA A 143 21.51 26.19 4.83
C ALA A 143 22.91 26.57 4.34
N THR A 144 23.88 25.67 4.52
CA THR A 144 25.28 25.90 4.12
C THR A 144 25.57 25.52 2.67
N ASN A 145 24.81 24.57 2.11
CA ASN A 145 25.05 24.00 0.78
C ASN A 145 23.96 24.44 -0.21
N LEU A 146 23.94 25.73 -0.53
CA LEU A 146 22.97 26.30 -1.47
C LEU A 146 23.23 25.79 -2.89
N GLY A 147 22.18 25.68 -3.69
CA GLY A 147 22.24 25.28 -5.10
C GLY A 147 21.50 23.99 -5.42
N LEU A 148 21.75 23.45 -6.61
CA LEU A 148 21.12 22.21 -7.08
C LEU A 148 21.80 21.00 -6.44
N ASN A 149 20.98 20.07 -5.96
CA ASN A 149 21.36 18.83 -5.32
C ASN A 149 20.54 17.68 -5.92
N ASP A 150 21.10 16.48 -5.84
CA ASP A 150 20.47 15.25 -6.29
C ASP A 150 20.39 14.24 -5.13
N ALA A 151 19.27 13.55 -5.01
CA ALA A 151 19.14 12.35 -4.19
C ALA A 151 18.54 11.23 -5.06
N GLU A 152 19.11 10.03 -4.98
CA GLU A 152 18.71 8.91 -5.83
C GLU A 152 18.84 7.57 -5.10
N ASN A 153 17.82 6.72 -5.29
CA ASN A 153 17.88 5.32 -4.93
C ASN A 153 17.57 4.46 -6.17
N THR A 154 18.52 3.58 -6.52
CA THR A 154 18.45 2.73 -7.72
C THR A 154 18.11 1.26 -7.42
N GLU A 155 17.91 0.93 -6.15
CA GLU A 155 17.69 -0.44 -5.66
C GLU A 155 16.33 -0.57 -4.97
N LEU A 156 15.35 0.22 -5.39
CA LEU A 156 14.00 0.16 -4.85
C LEU A 156 13.28 -1.12 -5.30
N SER A 157 12.33 -1.58 -4.49
CA SER A 157 11.40 -2.66 -4.84
C SER A 157 9.99 -2.30 -4.39
N GLU A 158 9.60 -1.04 -4.62
CA GLU A 158 8.42 -0.44 -4.03
C GLU A 158 7.21 -0.55 -4.97
N PHE A 159 6.01 -0.58 -4.39
CA PHE A 159 4.75 -0.62 -5.16
C PHE A 159 4.64 -1.81 -6.13
N ASN A 160 5.16 -2.99 -5.73
CA ASN A 160 5.15 -4.19 -6.55
C ASN A 160 3.71 -4.63 -6.87
N VAL A 161 3.44 -4.85 -8.17
CA VAL A 161 2.18 -5.40 -8.65
C VAL A 161 2.36 -6.18 -9.97
N ILE A 162 1.47 -7.14 -10.22
CA ILE A 162 1.42 -7.93 -11.47
C ILE A 162 1.14 -7.00 -12.67
N VAL A 163 1.84 -7.23 -13.78
CA VAL A 163 1.62 -6.50 -15.04
C VAL A 163 0.16 -6.63 -15.49
N GLY A 164 -0.46 -5.51 -15.86
CA GLY A 164 -1.88 -5.44 -16.21
C GLY A 164 -2.79 -5.06 -15.05
N LYS A 165 -2.26 -4.86 -13.83
CA LYS A 165 -2.97 -4.28 -12.70
C LYS A 165 -2.35 -2.95 -12.30
N SER A 166 -3.05 -2.17 -11.49
CA SER A 166 -2.54 -0.94 -10.88
C SER A 166 -2.21 -1.16 -9.41
N TYR A 167 -1.18 -0.51 -8.88
CA TYR A 167 -0.95 -0.46 -7.43
C TYR A 167 -1.64 0.78 -6.87
N LYS A 168 -2.36 0.66 -5.74
CA LYS A 168 -3.12 1.76 -5.12
C LYS A 168 -2.88 1.82 -3.61
N CYS A 169 -2.56 2.99 -3.10
CA CYS A 169 -2.44 3.28 -1.67
C CYS A 169 -2.88 4.71 -1.38
N TYR A 170 -4.00 4.86 -0.67
CA TYR A 170 -4.48 6.13 -0.16
C TYR A 170 -3.63 6.63 1.00
N SER A 171 -3.25 5.71 1.89
CA SER A 171 -2.37 5.98 3.03
C SER A 171 -0.99 6.49 2.62
N LEU A 172 -0.33 7.16 3.57
CA LEU A 172 1.02 7.66 3.41
C LEU A 172 2.00 6.53 3.09
N SER A 173 2.68 6.63 1.96
CA SER A 173 3.77 5.73 1.54
C SER A 173 5.08 6.49 1.50
N LYS A 174 6.13 5.96 2.13
CA LYS A 174 7.43 6.63 2.25
C LYS A 174 8.49 5.90 1.43
N ILE A 175 9.28 6.65 0.67
CA ILE A 175 10.37 6.13 -0.16
C ILE A 175 11.66 6.86 0.20
N ASP A 176 12.68 6.13 0.64
CA ASP A 176 14.00 6.69 0.96
C ASP A 176 14.85 6.79 -0.32
N LEU A 177 15.24 8.01 -0.69
CA LEU A 177 16.13 8.29 -1.81
C LEU A 177 17.61 8.26 -1.43
N ASN A 178 17.94 7.84 -0.21
CA ASN A 178 19.24 8.06 0.40
C ASN A 178 19.53 9.56 0.56
N GLN A 179 20.78 9.91 0.92
CA GLN A 179 21.24 11.30 1.10
C GLN A 179 20.35 12.15 2.03
N ASN A 180 19.68 11.51 2.99
CA ASN A 180 18.72 12.11 3.93
C ASN A 180 17.51 12.79 3.26
N VAL A 181 17.05 12.23 2.13
CA VAL A 181 15.85 12.66 1.43
C VAL A 181 14.83 11.53 1.39
N THR A 182 13.61 11.81 1.84
CA THR A 182 12.47 10.88 1.77
C THR A 182 11.35 11.50 0.95
N ILE A 183 10.75 10.71 0.05
CA ILE A 183 9.51 11.08 -0.62
C ILE A 183 8.33 10.48 0.16
N ASP A 184 7.38 11.35 0.51
CA ASP A 184 6.12 11.02 1.14
C ASP A 184 5.01 11.10 0.07
N PHE A 185 4.53 9.94 -0.40
CA PHE A 185 3.40 9.85 -1.32
C PHE A 185 2.08 9.68 -0.57
N ARG A 186 1.02 10.33 -1.07
CA ARG A 186 -0.37 10.12 -0.63
C ARG A 186 -1.27 9.95 -1.85
N ASN A 187 -2.40 9.25 -1.66
CA ASN A 187 -3.35 8.98 -2.73
C ASN A 187 -2.67 8.41 -4.00
N TYR A 188 -1.69 7.54 -3.77
CA TYR A 188 -0.83 6.98 -4.80
C TYR A 188 -1.58 5.89 -5.56
N GLN A 189 -1.66 6.01 -6.87
CA GLN A 189 -2.09 4.94 -7.75
C GLN A 189 -1.26 4.98 -9.02
N ALA A 190 -0.59 3.88 -9.37
CA ALA A 190 0.24 3.82 -10.57
C ALA A 190 0.05 2.50 -11.31
N GLN A 191 -0.05 2.61 -12.63
CA GLN A 191 -0.01 1.49 -13.56
C GLN A 191 1.09 1.75 -14.58
N ALA A 192 2.11 0.91 -14.57
CA ALA A 192 3.22 0.96 -15.52
C ALA A 192 3.23 -0.29 -16.41
N LEU A 193 4.11 -0.29 -17.41
CA LEU A 193 4.26 -1.36 -18.40
C LEU A 193 2.94 -1.75 -19.07
N ILE A 194 2.06 -0.78 -19.31
CA ILE A 194 0.83 -0.98 -20.09
C ILE A 194 1.26 -1.25 -21.53
N LYS A 195 0.86 -2.39 -22.07
CA LYS A 195 1.20 -2.78 -23.45
C LYS A 195 0.40 -1.94 -24.45
N ALA A 196 1.01 -1.61 -25.58
CA ALA A 196 0.41 -0.75 -26.62
C ALA A 196 -0.90 -1.31 -27.23
N ASP A 197 -1.09 -2.62 -27.21
CA ASP A 197 -2.28 -3.33 -27.69
C ASP A 197 -3.43 -3.33 -26.66
N THR A 198 -3.16 -2.96 -25.41
CA THR A 198 -4.16 -2.95 -24.35
C THR A 198 -5.14 -1.80 -24.56
N LYS A 199 -6.44 -2.11 -24.54
CA LYS A 199 -7.50 -1.10 -24.51
C LYS A 199 -7.67 -0.63 -23.08
N THR A 200 -7.12 0.54 -22.76
CA THR A 200 -7.30 1.16 -21.44
C THR A 200 -7.89 2.57 -21.57
N GLU A 201 -8.88 2.86 -20.72
CA GLU A 201 -9.44 4.20 -20.51
C GLU A 201 -8.97 4.81 -19.16
N GLY A 202 -8.05 4.13 -18.45
CA GLY A 202 -7.62 4.55 -17.12
C GLY A 202 -6.82 3.47 -16.37
N PHE A 203 -6.99 3.41 -15.05
CA PHE A 203 -6.40 2.32 -14.26
C PHE A 203 -7.20 1.04 -14.44
N ASP A 204 -6.49 -0.08 -14.62
CA ASP A 204 -7.03 -1.42 -14.48
C ASP A 204 -7.16 -1.79 -12.98
N THR A 205 -7.59 -3.01 -12.71
CA THR A 205 -7.81 -3.62 -11.40
C THR A 205 -6.71 -3.21 -10.40
N ALA A 206 -7.12 -2.56 -9.32
CA ALA A 206 -6.21 -2.05 -8.31
C ALA A 206 -5.85 -3.13 -7.27
N VAL A 207 -4.56 -3.24 -6.96
CA VAL A 207 -4.04 -3.95 -5.79
C VAL A 207 -3.80 -2.91 -4.70
N GLU A 208 -4.51 -3.06 -3.58
CA GLU A 208 -4.46 -2.11 -2.47
C GLU A 208 -3.29 -2.39 -1.53
N CYS A 209 -2.70 -1.35 -0.96
CA CYS A 209 -1.63 -1.48 0.04
C CYS A 209 -2.15 -2.01 1.38
N VAL A 210 -1.26 -2.67 2.13
CA VAL A 210 -1.59 -3.23 3.45
C VAL A 210 -2.08 -2.15 4.43
N ALA A 211 -1.51 -0.94 4.36
CA ALA A 211 -1.90 0.17 5.23
C ALA A 211 -3.38 0.54 5.09
N ASP A 212 -3.92 0.56 3.87
CA ASP A 212 -5.34 0.83 3.63
C ASP A 212 -6.22 -0.34 4.08
N ILE A 213 -5.75 -1.57 3.92
CA ILE A 213 -6.49 -2.77 4.36
C ILE A 213 -6.62 -2.79 5.88
N VAL A 214 -5.52 -2.55 6.60
CA VAL A 214 -5.48 -2.53 8.08
C VAL A 214 -6.19 -1.29 8.64
N GLY A 215 -6.02 -0.14 8.00
CA GLY A 215 -6.69 1.10 8.38
C GLY A 215 -8.18 1.10 8.05
N SER A 216 -8.65 0.18 7.21
CA SER A 216 -10.07 0.05 6.91
C SER A 216 -10.82 -0.62 8.05
N ASN A 217 -11.99 -0.07 8.41
CA ASN A 217 -12.92 -0.65 9.38
C ASN A 217 -13.51 -2.00 8.94
N LYS A 218 -13.05 -2.57 7.81
CA LYS A 218 -13.43 -3.91 7.32
C LYS A 218 -12.80 -5.02 8.16
N LEU A 219 -11.66 -4.77 8.81
CA LEU A 219 -10.98 -5.77 9.64
C LEU A 219 -11.72 -6.05 10.95
N VAL A 220 -12.30 -5.00 11.55
CA VAL A 220 -13.03 -5.08 12.83
C VAL A 220 -14.17 -6.10 12.81
N PRO A 221 -15.13 -6.09 11.84
CA PRO A 221 -16.20 -7.07 11.80
C PRO A 221 -15.70 -8.50 11.54
N ILE A 222 -14.60 -8.69 10.81
CA ILE A 222 -13.99 -10.02 10.60
C ILE A 222 -13.50 -10.61 11.92
N ILE A 223 -12.77 -9.83 12.72
CA ILE A 223 -12.26 -10.27 14.04
C ILE A 223 -13.43 -10.60 14.97
N ILE A 224 -14.45 -9.74 15.02
CA ILE A 224 -15.64 -10.00 15.83
C ILE A 224 -16.34 -11.29 15.40
N GLY A 225 -16.44 -11.55 14.09
CA GLY A 225 -17.00 -12.80 13.56
C GLY A 225 -16.25 -14.04 14.05
N ILE A 226 -14.91 -14.04 13.98
CA ILE A 226 -14.09 -15.17 14.42
C ILE A 226 -14.26 -15.40 15.94
N VAL A 227 -14.20 -14.34 16.74
CA VAL A 227 -14.35 -14.43 18.20
C VAL A 227 -15.71 -15.00 18.59
N LEU A 228 -16.79 -14.57 17.93
CA LEU A 228 -18.14 -15.06 18.19
C LEU A 228 -18.29 -16.54 17.84
N ILE A 229 -17.75 -16.99 16.70
CA ILE A 229 -17.81 -18.41 16.30
C ILE A 229 -17.08 -19.30 17.30
N VAL A 230 -15.88 -18.89 17.75
CA VAL A 230 -15.10 -19.65 18.74
C VAL A 230 -15.85 -19.73 20.08
N LEU A 231 -16.45 -18.63 20.54
CA LEU A 231 -17.20 -18.60 21.80
C LEU A 231 -18.41 -19.54 21.75
N VAL A 232 -19.20 -19.50 20.67
CA VAL A 232 -20.35 -20.38 20.48
C VAL A 232 -19.93 -21.85 20.46
N ALA A 233 -18.84 -22.19 19.76
CA ALA A 233 -18.31 -23.55 19.72
C ALA A 233 -17.92 -24.05 21.12
N LEU A 234 -17.25 -23.22 21.93
CA LEU A 234 -16.88 -23.57 23.31
C LEU A 234 -18.11 -23.82 24.20
N VAL A 235 -19.14 -22.98 24.08
CA VAL A 235 -20.40 -23.13 24.83
C VAL A 235 -21.10 -24.44 24.44
N LEU A 236 -21.16 -24.78 23.15
CA LEU A 236 -21.76 -26.02 22.68
C LEU A 236 -21.02 -27.26 23.19
N VAL A 237 -19.67 -27.24 23.16
CA VAL A 237 -18.85 -28.32 23.70
C VAL A 237 -19.11 -28.50 25.20
N ALA A 238 -19.10 -27.41 25.97
CA ALA A 238 -19.39 -27.46 27.41
C ALA A 238 -20.80 -27.99 27.69
N TYR A 239 -21.81 -27.55 26.94
CA TYR A 239 -23.18 -28.03 27.06
C TYR A 239 -23.30 -29.53 26.78
N VAL A 240 -22.67 -30.03 25.72
CA VAL A 240 -22.69 -31.47 25.38
C VAL A 240 -22.01 -32.30 26.47
N ILE A 241 -20.89 -31.84 27.02
CA ILE A 241 -20.22 -32.52 28.15
C ILE A 241 -21.10 -32.52 29.41
N GLY A 242 -21.71 -31.37 29.74
CA GLY A 242 -22.61 -31.24 30.89
C GLY A 242 -23.84 -32.14 30.77
N ARG A 243 -24.51 -32.12 29.60
CA ARG A 243 -25.66 -32.99 29.33
C ARG A 243 -25.29 -34.47 29.38
N ARG A 244 -24.09 -34.86 28.94
CA ARG A 244 -23.62 -36.26 29.06
C ARG A 244 -23.43 -36.70 30.51
N ARG A 245 -23.19 -35.78 31.46
CA ARG A 245 -23.07 -36.11 32.90
C ARG A 245 -24.40 -36.13 33.66
N TYR A 246 -25.49 -35.66 33.07
CA TYR A 246 -26.82 -35.66 33.70
C TYR A 246 -27.56 -36.98 33.43
N ARG A 247 -27.15 -38.06 34.11
CA ARG A 247 -28.03 -39.23 34.32
C ARG A 247 -28.55 -39.18 35.76
N PRO A 248 -29.86 -39.06 36.00
CA PRO A 248 -30.40 -39.05 37.35
C PRO A 248 -30.29 -40.45 37.95
N THR A 249 -29.55 -40.58 39.05
CA THR A 249 -29.65 -41.75 39.94
C THR A 249 -31.03 -41.68 40.62
N TYR A 250 -32.03 -42.38 40.08
CA TYR A 250 -33.28 -42.64 40.80
C TYR A 250 -33.10 -43.85 41.74
N GLN A 251 -33.63 -43.68 42.96
CA GLN A 251 -33.40 -44.43 44.20
C GLN A 251 -33.69 -45.93 44.17
N GLN A 252 -33.10 -46.67 45.12
CA GLN A 252 -33.81 -47.73 45.84
C GLN A 252 -33.46 -47.68 47.35
N VAL A 253 -34.37 -47.17 48.18
CA VAL A 253 -34.70 -47.67 49.53
C VAL A 253 -36.18 -47.42 49.76
#